data_AF-A0A401TDF9-F1
#
_entry.id   AF-A0A401TDF9-F1
#
_cell.length_a   1.000
_cell.length_b   1.000
_cell.length_c   1.000
_cell.angle_alpha   90.00
_cell.angle_beta   90.00
_cell.angle_gamma   90.00
#
_symmetry.space_group_name_H-M   'P 1'
#
loop_
_entity.id
_entity.type
_entity.pdbx_description
1 polymer ?
#
loop_
_entity_poly.entity_id
_entity_poly.type
_entity_poly.pdbx_seq_one_letter_code
_entity_poly.pdbx_strand_id
1 'polypeptide(L)'
;MVIPIKTTDILRPEDGQQIAQELGIPYYETSVVAQFGIKDVFDNSIRAALTARRHLHFWKSHLKKVQKPLLQAPFLPPKPPPVVISVPETLLLGGETPATLFSTPVCPDVTFILHDGQQIFAHRVYLATSSSKFYDLFSIELMQKPCMDGEKEADDTGKRTHRKEQAGNTKNLRVDDSIIVKNPPVSLRTSNSNETVNPTDHERMIQVALKHGKQLSKWARGFLTIHLDYIEDPVTGRDRYMTVVTMDYLIQKKPFQTVLEYLYTGYLNETQVDLIEIAVIAEILEVFDLRMMVANVLNKESFMNQEITKAFHVRRTNRIKEFLLKGTFSGMTGAMGSICDVEMLSTTGNKPGTSDTKRENAGKSQ
;
A
#
# COMPACT_ATOMS: atom_id res chain seq x y z
N MET A 1 -13.19 54.79 -12.07
CA MET A 1 -12.27 54.04 -12.95
C MET A 1 -11.24 53.37 -12.07
N VAL A 2 -11.11 52.04 -12.12
CA VAL A 2 -10.06 51.31 -11.39
C VAL A 2 -8.87 51.23 -12.34
N ILE A 3 -7.72 51.76 -11.92
CA ILE A 3 -6.48 51.63 -12.67
C ILE A 3 -6.06 50.15 -12.58
N PRO A 4 -5.83 49.46 -13.71
CA PRO A 4 -5.41 48.07 -13.67
C PRO A 4 -4.02 47.95 -13.02
N ILE A 5 -3.93 47.07 -12.03
CA ILE A 5 -2.69 46.78 -11.29
C ILE A 5 -1.74 46.05 -12.25
N LYS A 6 -0.56 46.60 -12.48
CA LYS A 6 0.50 45.94 -13.25
C LYS A 6 1.24 44.97 -12.34
N THR A 7 1.83 43.94 -12.92
CA THR A 7 2.69 42.97 -12.20
C THR A 7 3.86 43.65 -11.49
N THR A 8 4.33 44.79 -12.00
CA THR A 8 5.36 45.62 -11.38
C THR A 8 4.91 46.37 -10.13
N ASP A 9 3.59 46.51 -9.93
CA ASP A 9 3.01 47.20 -8.77
C ASP A 9 2.88 46.27 -7.56
N ILE A 10 3.14 44.96 -7.75
CA ILE A 10 3.08 43.93 -6.71
C ILE A 10 4.49 43.77 -6.12
N LEU A 11 4.67 44.27 -4.90
CA LEU A 11 5.89 44.00 -4.12
C LEU A 11 5.80 42.62 -3.48
N ARG A 12 6.90 41.88 -3.50
CA ARG A 12 6.96 40.59 -2.84
C ARG A 12 7.26 40.78 -1.34
N PRO A 13 6.74 39.90 -0.46
CA PRO A 13 7.01 39.99 0.97
C PRO A 13 8.50 40.03 1.34
N GLU A 14 9.34 39.32 0.59
CA GLU A 14 10.78 39.22 0.85
C GLU A 14 11.46 40.58 0.69
N ASP A 15 11.03 41.38 -0.27
CA ASP A 15 11.59 42.72 -0.53
C ASP A 15 11.29 43.66 0.66
N GLY A 16 10.10 43.58 1.25
CA GLY A 16 9.72 44.34 2.44
C GLY A 16 10.46 43.89 3.70
N GLN A 17 10.65 42.59 3.88
CA GLN A 17 11.41 42.02 5.00
C GLN A 17 12.88 42.44 4.96
N GLN A 18 13.49 42.43 3.77
CA GLN A 18 14.88 42.85 3.59
C GLN A 18 15.08 44.31 4.04
N ILE A 19 14.21 45.22 3.60
CA ILE A 19 14.30 46.64 3.99
C ILE A 19 14.13 46.80 5.51
N ALA A 20 13.18 46.08 6.12
CA ALA A 20 12.99 46.13 7.57
C ALA A 20 14.23 45.62 8.34
N GLN A 21 14.89 44.58 7.82
CA GLN A 21 16.15 44.06 8.36
C GLN A 21 17.28 45.10 8.24
N GLU A 22 17.42 45.76 7.09
CA GLU A 22 18.41 46.83 6.87
C GLU A 22 18.21 48.02 7.82
N LEU A 23 16.96 48.37 8.10
CA LEU A 23 16.59 49.45 9.03
C LEU A 23 16.61 49.02 10.50
N GLY A 24 16.78 47.73 10.81
CA GLY A 24 16.73 47.19 12.17
C GLY A 24 15.36 47.36 12.84
N ILE A 25 14.28 47.40 12.07
CA ILE A 25 12.90 47.54 12.57
C ILE A 25 12.09 46.25 12.36
N PRO A 26 11.07 45.98 13.18
CA PRO A 26 10.20 44.83 12.96
C PRO A 26 9.34 45.01 11.70
N TYR A 27 9.18 43.93 10.93
CA TYR A 27 8.30 43.86 9.77
C TYR A 27 6.93 43.28 10.17
N TYR A 28 5.86 43.82 9.56
CA TYR A 28 4.49 43.38 9.79
C TYR A 28 3.73 43.39 8.47
N GLU A 29 2.98 42.32 8.20
CA GLU A 29 2.10 42.20 7.05
C GLU A 29 0.66 42.54 7.42
N THR A 30 -0.07 43.18 6.51
CA THR A 30 -1.49 43.45 6.72
C THR A 30 -2.30 43.11 5.49
N SER A 31 -3.53 42.62 5.71
CA SER A 31 -4.49 42.41 4.64
C SER A 31 -5.82 43.00 5.05
N VAL A 32 -6.25 44.03 4.31
CA VAL A 32 -7.59 44.63 4.46
C VAL A 32 -8.69 43.61 4.11
N VAL A 33 -8.43 42.75 3.13
CA VAL A 33 -9.38 41.71 2.70
C VAL A 33 -9.57 40.65 3.79
N ALA A 34 -8.48 40.18 4.39
CA ALA A 34 -8.54 39.17 5.45
C ALA A 34 -8.72 39.77 6.86
N GLN A 35 -8.77 41.11 6.99
CA GLN A 35 -8.72 41.84 8.26
C GLN A 35 -7.56 41.39 9.17
N PHE A 36 -6.44 40.98 8.55
CA PHE A 36 -5.29 40.40 9.24
C PHE A 36 -4.19 41.43 9.47
N GLY A 37 -3.55 41.38 10.64
CA GLY A 37 -2.35 42.17 10.98
C GLY A 37 -2.57 43.67 11.18
N ILE A 38 -3.74 44.21 10.80
CA ILE A 38 -4.06 45.64 10.88
C ILE A 38 -3.89 46.15 12.32
N LYS A 39 -4.53 45.48 13.29
CA LYS A 39 -4.43 45.85 14.70
C LYS A 39 -3.01 45.73 15.23
N ASP A 40 -2.29 44.68 14.82
CA ASP A 40 -0.92 44.42 15.27
C ASP A 40 0.02 45.53 14.82
N VAL A 41 -0.09 46.01 13.58
CA VAL A 41 0.70 47.14 13.06
C VAL A 41 0.44 48.40 13.88
N PHE A 42 -0.83 48.75 14.11
CA PHE A 42 -1.16 49.96 14.87
C PHE A 42 -0.66 49.89 16.32
N ASP A 43 -0.95 48.81 17.04
CA ASP A 43 -0.53 48.66 18.44
C ASP A 43 1.00 48.65 18.57
N ASN A 44 1.71 47.96 17.67
CA ASN A 44 3.17 47.88 17.72
C ASN A 44 3.86 49.17 17.27
N SER A 45 3.28 49.92 16.33
CA SER A 45 3.79 51.25 15.99
C SER A 45 3.68 52.23 17.17
N ILE A 46 2.59 52.17 17.94
CA ILE A 46 2.42 52.95 19.17
C ILE A 46 3.46 52.52 20.21
N ARG A 47 3.66 51.21 20.42
CA ARG A 47 4.71 50.68 21.31
C ARG A 47 6.11 51.16 20.90
N ALA A 48 6.43 51.13 19.61
CA ALA A 48 7.70 51.59 19.06
C ALA A 48 7.91 53.10 19.33
N ALA A 49 6.91 53.93 19.02
CA ALA A 49 6.97 55.38 19.24
C ALA A 49 7.13 55.75 20.73
N LEU A 50 6.37 55.10 21.62
CA LEU A 50 6.46 55.33 23.06
C LEU A 50 7.80 54.84 23.64
N THR A 51 8.33 53.73 23.13
CA THR A 51 9.66 53.23 23.51
C THR A 51 10.76 54.19 23.06
N ALA A 52 10.73 54.67 21.81
CA ALA A 52 11.69 55.64 21.29
C ALA A 52 11.65 56.96 22.10
N ARG A 53 10.45 57.44 22.46
CA ARG A 53 10.28 58.65 23.28
C ARG A 53 10.84 58.52 24.70
N ARG A 54 10.87 57.30 25.26
CA ARG A 54 11.49 57.02 26.56
C ARG A 54 13.00 57.26 26.53
N HIS A 55 13.67 56.97 25.41
CA HIS A 55 15.11 57.16 25.27
C HIS A 55 15.54 58.64 25.24
N LEU A 56 14.62 59.56 24.92
CA LEU A 56 14.90 61.00 24.85
C LEU A 56 14.68 61.75 26.18
N HIS A 57 13.94 61.18 27.14
CA HIS A 57 13.65 61.85 28.42
C HIS A 57 13.67 60.86 29.60
N PHE A 58 14.82 60.78 30.29
CA PHE A 58 15.11 59.85 31.39
C PHE A 58 14.11 59.91 32.57
N TRP A 59 13.38 61.01 32.74
CA TRP A 59 12.51 61.26 33.91
C TRP A 59 11.03 60.86 33.72
N LYS A 60 10.65 60.29 32.55
CA LYS A 60 9.27 59.82 32.31
C LYS A 60 9.07 58.36 32.75
N SER A 61 8.85 58.16 34.06
CA SER A 61 8.62 56.84 34.68
C SER A 61 7.36 56.11 34.19
N HIS A 62 6.33 56.84 33.74
CA HIS A 62 5.06 56.29 33.28
C HIS A 62 5.17 55.39 32.04
N LEU A 63 6.26 55.51 31.26
CA LEU A 63 6.48 54.70 30.05
C LEU A 63 7.34 53.45 30.29
N LYS A 64 7.80 53.19 31.53
CA LYS A 64 8.62 52.01 31.87
C LYS A 64 7.88 50.69 31.67
N LYS A 65 6.54 50.69 31.70
CA LYS A 65 5.68 49.51 31.52
C LYS A 65 5.31 49.25 30.05
N VAL A 66 5.71 50.13 29.13
CA VAL A 66 5.43 49.93 27.70
C VAL A 66 6.30 48.80 27.19
N GLN A 67 5.66 47.78 26.63
CA GLN A 67 6.34 46.64 26.02
C GLN A 67 6.97 47.05 24.69
N LYS A 68 8.07 46.38 24.32
CA LYS A 68 8.63 46.49 22.96
C LYS A 68 7.62 45.96 21.93
N PRO A 69 7.73 46.36 20.65
CA PRO A 69 6.96 45.75 19.58
C PRO A 69 7.03 44.21 19.62
N LEU A 70 5.88 43.56 19.54
CA LEU A 70 5.69 42.11 19.60
C LEU A 70 5.81 41.51 18.20
N LEU A 71 6.34 40.29 18.09
CA LEU A 71 6.41 39.59 16.81
C LEU A 71 5.01 39.24 16.30
N GLN A 72 4.80 39.39 14.99
CA GLN A 72 3.56 38.99 14.35
C GLN A 72 3.53 37.47 14.15
N ALA A 73 2.40 36.85 14.48
CA ALA A 73 2.19 35.45 14.11
C ALA A 73 1.99 35.35 12.58
N PRO A 74 2.50 34.30 11.91
CA PRO A 74 2.24 34.08 10.49
C PRO A 74 0.73 34.01 10.17
N PHE A 75 0.34 34.52 9.00
CA PHE A 75 -1.03 34.34 8.53
C PHE A 75 -1.32 32.85 8.29
N LEU A 76 -2.36 32.33 8.94
CA LEU A 76 -2.83 30.97 8.74
C LEU A 76 -4.13 31.01 7.92
N PRO A 77 -4.09 30.68 6.61
CA PRO A 77 -5.30 30.62 5.79
C PRO A 77 -6.34 29.68 6.41
N PRO A 78 -7.65 29.94 6.24
CA PRO A 78 -8.68 29.03 6.71
C PRO A 78 -8.51 27.67 6.04
N LYS A 79 -8.65 26.59 6.82
CA LYS A 79 -8.62 25.23 6.28
C LYS A 79 -9.74 25.09 5.23
N PRO A 80 -9.44 24.63 4.00
CA PRO A 80 -10.49 24.42 3.01
C PRO A 80 -11.55 23.46 3.56
N PRO A 81 -12.84 23.67 3.22
CA PRO A 81 -13.88 22.74 3.63
C PRO A 81 -13.56 21.34 3.10
N PRO A 82 -13.89 20.27 3.85
CA PRO A 82 -13.73 18.91 3.37
C PRO A 82 -14.42 18.73 2.02
N VAL A 83 -13.75 18.09 1.07
CA VAL A 83 -14.38 17.71 -0.20
C VAL A 83 -15.51 16.73 0.10
N VAL A 84 -16.72 17.05 -0.35
CA VAL A 84 -17.86 16.13 -0.27
C VAL A 84 -17.70 15.12 -1.40
N ILE A 85 -17.12 13.96 -1.09
CA ILE A 85 -17.09 12.83 -2.01
C ILE A 85 -18.48 12.18 -1.95
N SER A 86 -19.27 12.36 -3.01
CA SER A 86 -20.50 11.59 -3.18
C SER A 86 -20.12 10.22 -3.68
N VAL A 87 -20.04 9.27 -2.75
CA VAL A 87 -20.01 7.85 -3.09
C VAL A 87 -21.27 7.54 -3.88
N PRO A 88 -21.18 7.08 -5.14
CA PRO A 88 -22.36 6.57 -5.84
C PRO A 88 -22.95 5.47 -4.98
N GLU A 89 -24.26 5.52 -4.73
CA GLU A 89 -24.96 4.45 -4.03
C GLU A 89 -24.57 3.13 -4.70
N THR A 90 -23.82 2.31 -3.97
CA THR A 90 -23.12 1.14 -4.51
C THR A 90 -24.16 0.29 -5.23
N LEU A 91 -23.87 -0.20 -6.44
CA LEU A 91 -24.77 -1.08 -7.21
C LEU A 91 -25.09 -2.42 -6.50
N LEU A 92 -24.69 -2.58 -5.25
CA LEU A 92 -24.86 -3.78 -4.45
C LEU A 92 -26.27 -3.78 -3.86
N LEU A 93 -27.19 -4.28 -4.68
CA LEU A 93 -28.54 -4.61 -4.29
C LEU A 93 -28.51 -5.81 -3.32
N GLY A 94 -28.32 -5.54 -2.03
CA GLY A 94 -28.67 -6.48 -0.95
C GLY A 94 -27.62 -7.54 -0.57
N GLY A 95 -27.04 -7.40 0.62
CA GLY A 95 -26.48 -8.52 1.39
C GLY A 95 -25.14 -9.09 0.92
N GLU A 96 -24.47 -8.48 -0.07
CA GLU A 96 -23.16 -8.93 -0.51
C GLU A 96 -22.10 -8.72 0.58
N THR A 97 -21.43 -9.81 0.96
CA THR A 97 -20.34 -9.85 1.95
C THR A 97 -19.01 -10.11 1.24
N PRO A 98 -17.86 -9.83 1.87
CA PRO A 98 -16.57 -10.27 1.34
C PRO A 98 -16.51 -11.75 0.95
N ALA A 99 -17.26 -12.62 1.65
CA ALA A 99 -17.35 -14.04 1.32
C ALA A 99 -18.11 -14.29 0.01
N THR A 100 -19.20 -13.55 -0.25
CA THR A 100 -19.97 -13.69 -1.51
C THR A 100 -19.18 -13.16 -2.70
N LEU A 101 -18.39 -12.10 -2.51
CA LEU A 101 -17.50 -11.59 -3.57
C LEU A 101 -16.38 -12.60 -3.89
N PHE A 102 -15.87 -13.34 -2.90
CA PHE A 102 -14.90 -14.40 -3.18
C PHE A 102 -15.53 -15.61 -3.87
N SER A 103 -16.74 -16.02 -3.45
CA SER A 103 -17.42 -17.17 -4.04
C SER A 103 -17.94 -16.91 -5.45
N THR A 104 -18.37 -15.67 -5.72
CA THR A 104 -18.78 -15.19 -7.04
C THR A 104 -17.88 -14.03 -7.42
N PRO A 105 -16.70 -14.30 -8.00
CA PRO A 105 -15.67 -13.29 -8.23
C PRO A 105 -16.07 -12.39 -9.39
N VAL A 106 -16.79 -11.31 -9.10
CA VAL A 106 -17.16 -10.28 -10.07
C VAL A 106 -15.96 -9.36 -10.27
N CYS A 107 -15.51 -9.18 -11.50
CA CYS A 107 -14.35 -8.34 -11.83
C CYS A 107 -13.00 -8.75 -11.20
N PRO A 108 -12.61 -10.03 -11.27
CA PRO A 108 -11.31 -10.45 -10.74
C PRO A 108 -10.18 -9.82 -11.55
N ASP A 109 -9.07 -9.52 -10.88
CA ASP A 109 -7.85 -8.96 -11.47
C ASP A 109 -6.62 -9.86 -11.25
N VAL A 110 -6.80 -11.01 -10.59
CA VAL A 110 -5.80 -12.06 -10.42
C VAL A 110 -6.43 -13.45 -10.49
N THR A 111 -5.70 -14.39 -11.11
CA THR A 111 -6.03 -15.81 -11.12
C THR A 111 -4.83 -16.65 -10.66
N PHE A 112 -5.12 -17.70 -9.89
CA PHE A 112 -4.14 -18.68 -9.43
C PHE A 112 -4.32 -19.99 -10.17
N ILE A 113 -3.29 -20.45 -10.86
CA ILE A 113 -3.27 -21.73 -11.55
C ILE A 113 -2.63 -22.78 -10.63
N LEU A 114 -3.37 -23.83 -10.32
CA LEU A 114 -2.92 -24.95 -9.50
C LEU A 114 -2.30 -26.08 -10.35
N HIS A 115 -1.67 -27.05 -9.69
CA HIS A 115 -0.98 -28.15 -10.36
C HIS A 115 -1.91 -29.10 -11.13
N ASP A 116 -3.20 -29.12 -10.80
CA ASP A 116 -4.23 -29.93 -11.47
C ASP A 116 -4.95 -29.14 -12.58
N GLY A 117 -4.46 -27.94 -12.90
CA GLY A 117 -5.03 -27.03 -13.89
C GLY A 117 -6.29 -26.30 -13.45
N GLN A 118 -6.72 -26.49 -12.21
CA GLN A 118 -7.81 -25.72 -11.65
C GLN A 118 -7.37 -24.28 -11.39
N GLN A 119 -8.30 -23.35 -11.62
CA GLN A 119 -8.09 -21.93 -11.42
C GLN A 119 -8.89 -21.42 -10.23
N ILE A 120 -8.34 -20.43 -9.53
CA ILE A 120 -9.04 -19.67 -8.50
C ILE A 120 -8.88 -18.19 -8.82
N PHE A 121 -10.01 -17.52 -9.04
CA PHE A 121 -10.09 -16.09 -9.31
C PHE A 121 -10.20 -15.30 -8.00
N ALA A 122 -9.52 -14.15 -7.93
CA ALA A 122 -9.52 -13.30 -6.75
C ALA A 122 -9.24 -11.84 -7.12
N HIS A 123 -9.07 -11.02 -6.07
CA HIS A 123 -8.90 -9.58 -6.15
C HIS A 123 -7.62 -9.16 -5.43
N ARG A 124 -6.69 -8.53 -6.15
CA ARG A 124 -5.38 -8.11 -5.63
C ARG A 124 -5.54 -7.17 -4.45
N VAL A 125 -6.52 -6.27 -4.49
CA VAL A 125 -6.78 -5.33 -3.39
C VAL A 125 -7.16 -6.04 -2.09
N TYR A 126 -8.00 -7.08 -2.15
CA TYR A 126 -8.38 -7.87 -0.97
C TYR A 126 -7.19 -8.62 -0.39
N LEU A 127 -6.40 -9.27 -1.25
CA LEU A 127 -5.25 -10.06 -0.82
C LEU A 127 -4.09 -9.19 -0.32
N ALA A 128 -3.76 -8.10 -1.00
CA ALA A 128 -2.67 -7.20 -0.65
C ALA A 128 -2.95 -6.37 0.63
N THR A 129 -4.21 -6.03 0.89
CA THR A 129 -4.58 -5.32 2.13
C THR A 129 -4.52 -6.24 3.35
N SER A 130 -4.76 -7.54 3.16
CA SER A 130 -4.77 -8.55 4.22
C SER A 130 -3.43 -9.28 4.41
N SER A 131 -2.53 -9.25 3.42
CA SER A 131 -1.25 -9.96 3.48
C SER A 131 -0.11 -9.16 2.85
N SER A 132 0.96 -8.96 3.62
CA SER A 132 2.21 -8.38 3.10
C SER A 132 2.82 -9.23 1.99
N LYS A 133 2.70 -10.56 2.08
CA LYS A 133 3.27 -11.46 1.07
C LYS A 133 2.63 -11.25 -0.30
N PHE A 134 1.30 -11.14 -0.33
CA PHE A 134 0.57 -10.83 -1.57
C PHE A 134 0.80 -9.39 -2.04
N TYR A 135 0.93 -8.43 -1.13
CA TYR A 135 1.34 -7.06 -1.49
C TYR A 135 2.70 -7.03 -2.20
N ASP A 136 3.70 -7.72 -1.65
CA ASP A 136 5.04 -7.81 -2.23
C ASP A 136 5.02 -8.55 -3.57
N LEU A 137 4.24 -9.64 -3.66
CA LEU A 137 4.04 -10.40 -4.90
C LEU A 137 3.53 -9.51 -6.03
N PHE A 138 2.45 -8.75 -5.80
CA PHE A 138 1.85 -7.89 -6.82
C PHE A 138 2.68 -6.63 -7.12
N SER A 139 3.56 -6.24 -6.19
CA SER A 139 4.53 -5.16 -6.43
C SER A 139 5.61 -5.56 -7.44
N ILE A 140 5.97 -6.85 -7.50
CA ILE A 140 6.95 -7.37 -8.47
C ILE A 140 6.47 -7.16 -9.91
N GLU A 141 5.18 -7.38 -10.14
CA GLU A 141 4.52 -7.19 -11.43
C GLU A 141 4.39 -5.70 -11.78
N LEU A 142 4.06 -4.84 -10.82
CA LEU A 142 3.92 -3.39 -11.04
C LEU A 142 5.23 -2.72 -11.50
N MET A 143 6.38 -3.32 -11.18
CA MET A 143 7.71 -2.88 -11.63
C MET A 143 8.02 -3.27 -13.09
N GLN A 144 7.17 -4.05 -13.76
CA GLN A 144 7.38 -4.55 -15.12
C GLN A 144 6.67 -3.72 -16.20
N LYS A 145 6.45 -2.41 -15.99
CA LYS A 145 6.02 -1.54 -17.10
C LYS A 145 6.93 -1.83 -18.32
N PRO A 146 6.38 -2.17 -19.50
CA PRO A 146 7.19 -2.29 -20.69
C PRO A 146 7.79 -0.92 -20.93
N CYS A 147 9.12 -0.83 -20.90
CA CYS A 147 9.79 0.25 -21.61
C CYS A 147 9.31 0.12 -23.05
N MET A 148 8.44 1.04 -23.47
CA MET A 148 8.17 1.21 -24.90
C MET A 148 9.48 1.67 -25.50
N ASP A 149 10.19 0.72 -26.11
CA ASP A 149 11.34 0.97 -26.94
C ASP A 149 10.92 1.93 -28.06
N GLY A 150 11.59 3.08 -28.14
CA GLY A 150 11.65 3.83 -29.39
C GLY A 150 11.64 5.33 -29.27
N GLU A 151 12.72 5.92 -28.75
CA GLU A 151 13.29 7.12 -29.40
C GLU A 151 14.82 6.97 -29.44
N LYS A 152 15.31 6.78 -30.68
CA LYS A 152 16.73 6.85 -31.00
C LYS A 152 17.13 8.32 -30.99
N GLU A 153 18.06 8.71 -30.13
CA GLU A 153 18.95 9.82 -30.42
C GLU A 153 20.39 9.33 -30.33
N ALA A 154 20.98 9.19 -31.52
CA ALA A 154 22.41 9.19 -31.67
C ALA A 154 22.85 10.66 -31.68
N ASP A 155 23.78 11.03 -30.80
CA ASP A 155 24.92 11.80 -31.27
C ASP A 155 26.17 11.52 -30.44
N ASP A 156 27.24 11.37 -31.19
CA ASP A 156 28.61 11.04 -30.84
C ASP A 156 29.38 12.32 -30.53
N THR A 157 30.14 12.36 -29.43
CA THR A 157 31.56 12.74 -29.48
C THR A 157 32.24 12.74 -28.11
N GLY A 158 33.45 12.15 -28.04
CA GLY A 158 34.52 12.77 -27.25
C GLY A 158 35.24 11.93 -26.19
N LYS A 159 36.09 11.00 -26.66
CA LYS A 159 37.28 10.42 -25.99
C LYS A 159 37.86 11.21 -24.79
N ARG A 160 38.26 10.49 -23.73
CA ARG A 160 39.68 10.44 -23.30
C ARG A 160 39.98 9.29 -22.31
N THR A 161 40.89 8.46 -22.79
CA THR A 161 41.70 7.42 -22.13
C THR A 161 42.47 7.90 -20.91
N HIS A 162 42.57 7.07 -19.86
CA HIS A 162 43.83 6.87 -19.13
C HIS A 162 43.94 5.45 -18.58
N ARG A 163 45.03 4.77 -18.99
CA ARG A 163 45.52 3.45 -18.61
C ARG A 163 46.81 3.66 -17.81
N LYS A 164 46.95 2.98 -16.67
CA LYS A 164 48.20 2.50 -16.02
C LYS A 164 47.86 2.13 -14.57
N GLU A 165 48.45 1.15 -13.88
CA GLU A 165 49.36 0.04 -14.20
C GLU A 165 49.42 -0.82 -12.92
N GLN A 166 49.96 -2.02 -13.07
CA GLN A 166 50.03 -3.14 -12.13
C GLN A 166 51.25 -3.07 -11.19
N ALA A 167 51.13 -3.60 -9.96
CA ALA A 167 52.15 -4.28 -9.13
C ALA A 167 51.56 -4.55 -7.73
N GLY A 168 51.76 -5.66 -7.00
CA GLY A 168 52.50 -6.90 -7.15
C GLY A 168 52.72 -7.53 -5.74
N ASN A 169 52.60 -8.86 -5.62
CA ASN A 169 53.14 -9.75 -4.57
C ASN A 169 52.56 -9.63 -3.12
N THR A 170 52.19 -10.70 -2.39
CA THR A 170 53.03 -11.85 -1.97
C THR A 170 52.26 -13.16 -1.66
N LYS A 171 52.93 -14.27 -2.01
CA LYS A 171 52.96 -15.68 -1.49
C LYS A 171 52.56 -15.88 -0.01
N ASN A 172 52.17 -17.03 0.57
CA ASN A 172 51.93 -18.46 0.25
C ASN A 172 51.43 -19.11 1.58
N LEU A 173 50.64 -20.20 1.54
CA LEU A 173 50.90 -21.49 2.21
C LEU A 173 49.67 -22.41 2.16
N ARG A 174 49.87 -23.58 1.55
CA ARG A 174 48.98 -24.75 1.56
C ARG A 174 49.38 -25.66 2.71
N VAL A 175 48.40 -26.34 3.30
CA VAL A 175 48.59 -27.65 3.96
C VAL A 175 47.57 -28.60 3.34
N ASP A 176 48.11 -29.68 2.80
CA ASP A 176 47.41 -30.83 2.23
C ASP A 176 47.42 -31.92 3.30
N ASP A 177 46.30 -32.64 3.45
CA ASP A 177 46.36 -34.01 3.94
C ASP A 177 45.25 -34.82 3.26
N SER A 178 45.69 -35.89 2.62
CA SER A 178 44.95 -36.72 1.69
C SER A 178 44.59 -38.06 2.32
N ILE A 179 43.33 -38.51 2.22
CA ILE A 179 43.01 -39.94 2.16
C ILE A 179 41.93 -40.22 1.10
N ILE A 180 42.25 -41.23 0.30
CA ILE A 180 41.69 -41.74 -0.95
C ILE A 180 40.52 -42.71 -0.70
N VAL A 181 39.44 -42.65 -1.51
CA VAL A 181 38.84 -43.86 -2.16
C VAL A 181 38.31 -43.49 -3.56
N LYS A 182 38.64 -44.36 -4.53
CA LYS A 182 38.42 -44.25 -5.98
C LYS A 182 37.10 -44.94 -6.41
N ASN A 183 36.34 -44.27 -7.30
CA ASN A 183 35.58 -44.70 -8.52
C ASN A 183 34.90 -46.09 -8.63
N PRO A 184 33.79 -46.28 -9.40
CA PRO A 184 33.59 -45.71 -10.76
C PRO A 184 32.15 -45.26 -11.14
N PRO A 185 31.97 -44.64 -12.34
CA PRO A 185 30.66 -44.24 -12.85
C PRO A 185 29.96 -45.43 -13.52
N VAL A 186 28.74 -45.75 -13.08
CA VAL A 186 27.88 -46.70 -13.79
C VAL A 186 27.02 -45.91 -14.78
N SER A 187 27.41 -46.01 -16.05
CA SER A 187 26.57 -45.74 -17.21
C SER A 187 25.44 -46.77 -17.25
N LEU A 188 24.24 -46.40 -16.79
CA LEU A 188 23.00 -47.10 -17.16
C LEU A 188 22.38 -46.36 -18.35
N ARG A 189 22.50 -46.98 -19.53
CA ARG A 189 21.66 -46.69 -20.69
C ARG A 189 20.20 -46.88 -20.24
N THR A 190 19.43 -45.81 -20.17
CA THR A 190 17.98 -45.93 -20.14
C THR A 190 17.49 -46.04 -21.58
N SER A 191 16.80 -47.16 -21.80
CA SER A 191 16.18 -47.55 -23.06
C SER A 191 15.26 -46.47 -23.60
N ASN A 192 15.38 -46.21 -24.90
CA ASN A 192 14.42 -45.44 -25.68
C ASN A 192 13.08 -46.19 -25.71
N SER A 193 12.12 -45.73 -24.92
CA SER A 193 10.70 -45.92 -25.22
C SER A 193 10.11 -44.55 -25.55
N ASN A 194 10.05 -44.26 -26.85
CA ASN A 194 9.29 -43.14 -27.38
C ASN A 194 7.79 -43.46 -27.23
N GLU A 195 7.22 -43.18 -26.06
CA GLU A 195 5.81 -42.83 -25.98
C GLU A 195 5.74 -41.32 -25.86
N THR A 196 5.43 -40.67 -26.99
CA THR A 196 5.14 -39.24 -27.06
C THR A 196 3.81 -39.01 -26.34
N VAL A 197 3.85 -38.93 -25.02
CA VAL A 197 2.73 -38.41 -24.23
C VAL A 197 2.65 -36.93 -24.60
N ASN A 198 1.61 -36.57 -25.34
CA ASN A 198 1.31 -35.17 -25.58
C ASN A 198 1.16 -34.49 -24.21
N PRO A 199 1.94 -33.44 -23.91
CA PRO A 199 1.80 -32.73 -22.65
C PRO A 199 0.36 -32.24 -22.58
N THR A 200 -0.26 -32.43 -21.42
CA THR A 200 -1.63 -31.96 -21.16
C THR A 200 -1.68 -30.45 -21.39
N ASP A 201 -2.86 -29.90 -21.73
CA ASP A 201 -3.01 -28.46 -21.93
C ASP A 201 -2.52 -27.65 -20.71
N HIS A 202 -2.56 -28.27 -19.53
CA HIS A 202 -1.98 -27.78 -18.28
C HIS A 202 -0.45 -27.66 -18.29
N GLU A 203 0.27 -28.72 -18.66
CA GLU A 203 1.73 -28.67 -18.76
C GLU A 203 2.16 -27.62 -19.77
N ARG A 204 1.38 -27.43 -20.84
CA ARG A 204 1.60 -26.35 -21.82
C ARG A 204 1.38 -24.98 -21.19
N MET A 205 0.33 -24.75 -20.42
CA MET A 205 0.10 -23.49 -19.71
C MET A 205 1.21 -23.18 -18.71
N ILE A 206 1.65 -24.15 -17.90
CA ILE A 206 2.78 -23.98 -16.98
C ILE A 206 4.08 -23.70 -17.74
N GLN A 207 4.34 -24.42 -18.84
CA GLN A 207 5.50 -24.17 -19.70
C GLN A 207 5.47 -22.77 -20.33
N VAL A 208 4.31 -22.28 -20.76
CA VAL A 208 4.13 -20.92 -21.30
C VAL A 208 4.35 -19.89 -20.20
N ALA A 209 3.78 -20.10 -19.00
CA ALA A 209 3.98 -19.25 -17.84
C ALA A 209 5.44 -19.23 -17.36
N LEU A 210 6.16 -20.35 -17.45
CA LEU A 210 7.59 -20.44 -17.14
C LEU A 210 8.48 -19.77 -18.19
N LYS A 211 8.02 -19.64 -19.44
CA LYS A 211 8.74 -18.97 -20.52
C LYS A 211 8.55 -17.46 -20.52
N HIS A 212 7.34 -16.98 -20.23
CA HIS A 212 6.99 -15.56 -20.32
C HIS A 212 6.89 -14.86 -18.95
N GLY A 213 6.71 -15.64 -17.87
CA GLY A 213 6.59 -15.12 -16.52
C GLY A 213 7.88 -15.08 -15.73
N LYS A 214 7.91 -14.20 -14.74
CA LYS A 214 9.03 -14.12 -13.80
C LYS A 214 8.98 -15.33 -12.88
N GLN A 215 10.08 -16.08 -12.82
CA GLN A 215 10.21 -17.19 -11.89
C GLN A 215 10.29 -16.70 -10.44
N LEU A 216 9.50 -17.31 -9.57
CA LEU A 216 9.35 -16.98 -8.15
C LEU A 216 9.90 -18.05 -7.22
N SER A 217 10.43 -19.15 -7.75
CA SER A 217 10.99 -20.27 -6.97
C SER A 217 12.10 -19.85 -5.98
N LYS A 218 12.85 -18.80 -6.29
CA LYS A 218 13.87 -18.20 -5.41
C LYS A 218 13.34 -17.08 -4.51
N TRP A 219 12.13 -16.57 -4.79
CA TRP A 219 11.53 -15.47 -4.06
C TRP A 219 10.74 -15.96 -2.85
N ALA A 220 9.87 -16.96 -3.03
CA ALA A 220 9.10 -17.53 -1.94
C ALA A 220 8.61 -18.96 -2.26
N ARG A 221 8.37 -19.73 -1.19
CA ARG A 221 7.70 -21.04 -1.30
C ARG A 221 6.26 -20.86 -1.76
N GLY A 222 5.71 -21.86 -2.45
CA GLY A 222 4.31 -21.86 -2.89
C GLY A 222 4.04 -21.15 -4.22
N PHE A 223 4.99 -20.35 -4.73
CA PHE A 223 4.85 -19.60 -5.98
C PHE A 223 5.89 -20.02 -7.01
N LEU A 224 5.45 -20.38 -8.21
CA LEU A 224 6.33 -20.77 -9.32
C LEU A 224 6.60 -19.61 -10.26
N THR A 225 5.56 -18.94 -10.74
CA THR A 225 5.67 -17.82 -11.70
C THR A 225 4.60 -16.77 -11.49
N ILE A 226 4.88 -15.56 -11.96
CA ILE A 226 3.92 -14.46 -12.09
C ILE A 226 4.08 -13.76 -13.45
N HIS A 227 2.96 -13.46 -14.10
CA HIS A 227 2.90 -12.71 -15.36
C HIS A 227 1.52 -12.07 -15.54
N LEU A 228 1.38 -11.26 -16.59
CA LEU A 228 0.10 -10.72 -17.04
C LEU A 228 -0.35 -11.48 -18.28
N ASP A 229 -1.63 -11.81 -18.35
CA ASP A 229 -2.24 -12.43 -19.53
C ASP A 229 -3.72 -12.07 -19.69
N TYR A 230 -4.27 -12.33 -20.88
CA TYR A 230 -5.71 -12.27 -21.13
C TYR A 230 -6.35 -13.58 -20.70
N ILE A 231 -7.25 -13.50 -19.72
CA ILE A 231 -7.96 -14.63 -19.13
C ILE A 231 -9.46 -14.39 -19.26
N GLU A 232 -10.20 -15.42 -19.67
CA GLU A 232 -11.66 -15.38 -19.73
C GLU A 232 -12.25 -15.14 -18.32
N ASP A 233 -13.01 -14.06 -18.17
CA ASP A 233 -13.66 -13.68 -16.92
C ASP A 233 -14.75 -14.71 -16.55
N PRO A 234 -14.71 -15.29 -15.34
CA PRO A 234 -15.57 -16.42 -14.97
C PRO A 234 -17.05 -16.05 -14.88
N VAL A 235 -17.38 -14.76 -14.74
CA VAL A 235 -18.76 -14.27 -14.61
C VAL A 235 -19.27 -13.76 -15.94
N THR A 236 -18.44 -13.05 -16.71
CA THR A 236 -18.87 -12.37 -17.94
C THR A 236 -18.54 -13.14 -19.22
N GLY A 237 -17.65 -14.14 -19.17
CA GLY A 237 -17.18 -14.89 -20.34
C GLY A 237 -16.36 -14.06 -21.33
N ARG A 238 -15.84 -12.91 -20.90
CA ARG A 238 -15.04 -12.01 -21.73
C ARG A 238 -13.59 -12.05 -21.30
N ASP A 239 -12.68 -11.98 -22.26
CA ASP A 239 -11.25 -11.88 -21.96
C ASP A 239 -10.96 -10.58 -21.20
N ARG A 240 -10.29 -10.73 -20.06
CA ARG A 240 -9.83 -9.65 -19.20
C ARG A 240 -8.35 -9.80 -18.95
N TYR A 241 -7.65 -8.68 -18.93
CA TYR A 241 -6.24 -8.65 -18.59
C TYR A 241 -6.06 -8.82 -17.08
N MET A 242 -5.45 -9.94 -16.65
CA MET A 242 -5.32 -10.32 -15.25
C MET A 242 -3.87 -10.71 -14.91
N THR A 243 -3.53 -10.59 -13.63
CA THR A 243 -2.33 -11.20 -13.07
C THR A 243 -2.51 -12.71 -12.98
N VAL A 244 -1.61 -13.48 -13.59
CA VAL A 244 -1.62 -14.94 -13.55
C VAL A 244 -0.48 -15.42 -12.67
N VAL A 245 -0.82 -16.13 -11.59
CA VAL A 245 0.13 -16.70 -10.64
C VAL A 245 0.07 -18.22 -10.72
N THR A 246 1.18 -18.86 -11.07
CA THR A 246 1.26 -20.34 -11.05
C THR A 246 1.74 -20.79 -9.68
N MET A 247 0.98 -21.67 -9.04
CA MET A 247 1.24 -22.16 -7.68
C MET A 247 2.03 -23.47 -7.70
N ASP A 248 2.76 -23.71 -6.62
CA ASP A 248 3.49 -24.97 -6.40
C ASP A 248 2.52 -26.15 -6.16
N TYR A 249 2.96 -27.38 -6.46
CA TYR A 249 2.16 -28.60 -6.30
C TYR A 249 1.74 -28.90 -4.86
N LEU A 250 2.43 -28.32 -3.87
CA LEU A 250 2.06 -28.39 -2.46
C LEU A 250 0.74 -27.66 -2.14
N ILE A 251 0.27 -26.78 -3.02
CA ILE A 251 -0.93 -25.97 -2.82
C ILE A 251 -2.15 -26.71 -3.35
N GLN A 252 -2.90 -27.34 -2.44
CA GLN A 252 -4.16 -28.00 -2.75
C GLN A 252 -5.30 -26.97 -2.84
N LYS A 253 -6.25 -27.18 -3.77
CA LYS A 253 -7.34 -26.24 -4.03
C LYS A 253 -8.16 -25.89 -2.80
N LYS A 254 -8.75 -26.88 -2.13
CA LYS A 254 -9.71 -26.64 -1.04
C LYS A 254 -9.08 -25.89 0.14
N PRO A 255 -7.95 -26.34 0.71
CA PRO A 255 -7.31 -25.59 1.79
C PRO A 255 -6.86 -24.20 1.34
N PHE A 256 -6.39 -24.05 0.09
CA PHE A 256 -5.99 -22.74 -0.43
C PHE A 256 -7.18 -21.79 -0.61
N GLN A 257 -8.33 -22.27 -1.08
CA GLN A 257 -9.57 -21.49 -1.13
C GLN A 257 -9.96 -21.00 0.27
N THR A 258 -9.86 -21.84 1.30
CA THR A 258 -10.12 -21.42 2.69
C THR A 258 -9.14 -20.35 3.17
N VAL A 259 -7.85 -20.46 2.81
CA VAL A 259 -6.85 -19.42 3.13
C VAL A 259 -7.18 -18.10 2.43
N LEU A 260 -7.58 -18.14 1.16
CA LEU A 260 -8.00 -16.94 0.43
C LEU A 260 -9.28 -16.36 1.02
N GLU A 261 -10.29 -17.17 1.33
CA GLU A 261 -11.53 -16.73 1.98
C GLU A 261 -11.24 -16.07 3.34
N TYR A 262 -10.31 -16.60 4.12
CA TYR A 262 -9.84 -15.94 5.34
C TYR A 262 -9.25 -14.56 5.05
N LEU A 263 -8.43 -14.39 4.01
CA LEU A 263 -7.90 -13.07 3.63
C LEU A 263 -9.00 -12.11 3.19
N TYR A 264 -10.14 -12.60 2.70
CA TYR A 264 -11.31 -11.79 2.38
C TYR A 264 -12.12 -11.40 3.60
N THR A 265 -12.30 -12.33 4.54
CA THR A 265 -13.32 -12.21 5.58
C THR A 265 -12.75 -11.94 6.97
N GLY A 266 -11.52 -12.36 7.25
CA GLY A 266 -10.91 -12.38 8.59
C GLY A 266 -11.39 -13.53 9.48
N TYR A 267 -12.20 -14.45 8.94
CA TYR A 267 -12.81 -15.54 9.68
C TYR A 267 -12.34 -16.91 9.17
N LEU A 268 -12.20 -17.86 10.08
CA LEU A 268 -11.93 -19.26 9.80
C LEU A 268 -13.15 -20.08 10.22
N ASN A 269 -13.65 -20.96 9.35
CA ASN A 269 -14.64 -21.93 9.75
C ASN A 269 -13.98 -23.06 10.56
N GLU A 270 -14.21 -23.08 11.87
CA GLU A 270 -13.55 -24.00 12.81
C GLU A 270 -14.01 -25.46 12.66
N THR A 271 -15.13 -25.71 11.97
CA THR A 271 -15.67 -27.06 11.74
C THR A 271 -15.10 -27.72 10.48
N GLN A 272 -14.13 -27.08 9.82
CA GLN A 272 -13.45 -27.63 8.64
C GLN A 272 -12.64 -28.88 9.02
N VAL A 273 -12.60 -29.86 8.12
CA VAL A 273 -11.90 -31.14 8.35
C VAL A 273 -10.41 -31.09 7.99
N ASP A 274 -9.99 -30.08 7.22
CA ASP A 274 -8.66 -29.92 6.62
C ASP A 274 -7.81 -28.84 7.31
N LEU A 275 -8.02 -28.64 8.62
CA LEU A 275 -7.30 -27.64 9.42
C LEU A 275 -5.78 -27.78 9.31
N ILE A 276 -5.27 -29.00 9.30
CA ILE A 276 -3.81 -29.25 9.22
C ILE A 276 -3.27 -28.78 7.88
N GLU A 277 -3.94 -29.09 6.78
CA GLU A 277 -3.59 -28.66 5.43
C GLU A 277 -3.70 -27.13 5.29
N ILE A 278 -4.73 -26.52 5.90
CA ILE A 278 -4.88 -25.06 5.96
C ILE A 278 -3.68 -24.43 6.68
N ALA A 279 -3.24 -24.98 7.81
CA ALA A 279 -2.07 -24.49 8.54
C ALA A 279 -0.78 -24.60 7.72
N VAL A 280 -0.59 -25.69 6.97
CA VAL A 280 0.56 -25.87 6.07
C VAL A 280 0.58 -24.81 4.98
N ILE A 281 -0.56 -24.56 4.32
CA ILE A 281 -0.65 -23.52 3.29
C ILE A 281 -0.49 -22.13 3.90
N ALA A 282 -1.09 -21.86 5.05
CA ALA A 282 -0.92 -20.59 5.77
C ALA A 282 0.55 -20.32 6.16
N GLU A 283 1.30 -21.37 6.51
CA GLU A 283 2.75 -21.26 6.73
C GLU A 283 3.49 -20.91 5.44
N ILE A 284 3.21 -21.63 4.34
CA ILE A 284 3.86 -21.40 3.04
C ILE A 284 3.62 -19.98 2.55
N LEU A 285 2.40 -19.47 2.71
CA LEU A 285 1.97 -18.13 2.30
C LEU A 285 2.24 -17.05 3.34
N GLU A 286 2.88 -17.40 4.47
CA GLU A 286 3.23 -16.50 5.56
C GLU A 286 2.02 -15.74 6.15
N VAL A 287 0.86 -16.40 6.18
CA VAL A 287 -0.38 -15.89 6.81
C VAL A 287 -0.39 -16.29 8.29
N PHE A 288 0.47 -15.63 9.08
CA PHE A 288 0.74 -16.00 10.47
C PHE A 288 -0.51 -16.00 11.36
N ASP A 289 -1.41 -15.02 11.21
CA ASP A 289 -2.65 -14.95 11.99
C ASP A 289 -3.51 -16.21 11.79
N LEU A 290 -3.66 -16.66 10.54
CA LEU A 290 -4.44 -17.85 10.24
C LEU A 290 -3.79 -19.10 10.81
N ARG A 291 -2.46 -19.22 10.67
CA ARG A 291 -1.69 -20.32 11.29
C ARG A 291 -1.91 -20.35 12.80
N MET A 292 -1.89 -19.19 13.47
CA MET A 292 -2.17 -19.08 14.89
C MET A 292 -3.62 -19.45 15.23
N MET A 293 -4.60 -19.02 14.43
CA MET A 293 -6.00 -19.37 14.63
C MET A 293 -6.24 -20.87 14.52
N VAL A 294 -5.65 -21.52 13.53
CA VAL A 294 -5.73 -22.98 13.38
C VAL A 294 -5.11 -23.68 14.59
N ALA A 295 -3.93 -23.24 15.05
CA ALA A 295 -3.29 -23.80 16.23
C ALA A 295 -4.20 -23.70 17.47
N ASN A 296 -4.85 -22.56 17.67
CA ASN A 296 -5.82 -22.37 18.76
C ASN A 296 -7.01 -23.33 18.64
N VAL A 297 -7.56 -23.52 17.44
CA VAL A 297 -8.66 -24.48 17.21
C VAL A 297 -8.22 -25.91 17.57
N LEU A 298 -7.05 -26.34 17.08
CA LEU A 298 -6.50 -27.67 17.37
C LEU A 298 -6.22 -27.89 18.87
N ASN A 299 -5.82 -26.83 19.58
CA ASN A 299 -5.57 -26.87 21.03
C ASN A 299 -6.83 -26.68 21.89
N LYS A 300 -8.02 -26.50 21.28
CA LYS A 300 -9.28 -26.17 21.98
C LYS A 300 -9.25 -24.82 22.71
N GLU A 301 -8.49 -23.89 22.18
CA GLU A 301 -8.31 -22.51 22.67
C GLU A 301 -8.92 -21.48 21.70
N SER A 302 -9.93 -21.88 20.90
CA SER A 302 -10.50 -21.03 19.86
C SER A 302 -11.12 -19.72 20.37
N PHE A 303 -11.41 -19.62 21.66
CA PHE A 303 -11.82 -18.36 22.30
C PHE A 303 -10.78 -17.23 22.12
N MET A 304 -9.49 -17.55 21.95
CA MET A 304 -8.42 -16.59 21.67
C MET A 304 -8.50 -15.99 20.25
N ASN A 305 -9.18 -16.67 19.32
CA ASN A 305 -9.29 -16.22 17.92
C ASN A 305 -10.04 -14.90 17.79
N GLN A 306 -10.86 -14.52 18.78
CA GLN A 306 -11.55 -13.24 18.77
C GLN A 306 -10.58 -12.04 18.74
N GLU A 307 -9.45 -12.14 19.45
CA GLU A 307 -8.44 -11.07 19.49
C GLU A 307 -7.65 -11.01 18.18
N ILE A 308 -7.32 -12.18 17.62
CA ILE A 308 -6.65 -12.29 16.32
C ILE A 308 -7.53 -11.67 15.22
N THR A 309 -8.81 -12.05 15.13
CA THR A 309 -9.75 -11.49 14.15
C THR A 309 -9.89 -9.97 14.31
N LYS A 310 -10.00 -9.46 15.55
CA LYS A 310 -10.04 -8.00 15.79
C LYS A 310 -8.77 -7.32 15.28
N ALA A 311 -7.60 -7.84 15.62
CA ALA A 311 -6.32 -7.28 15.19
C ALA A 311 -6.16 -7.33 13.66
N PHE A 312 -6.60 -8.41 13.01
CA PHE A 312 -6.62 -8.55 11.55
C PHE A 312 -7.40 -7.41 10.89
N HIS A 313 -8.66 -7.19 11.31
CA HIS A 313 -9.49 -6.13 10.72
C HIS A 313 -8.95 -4.72 10.97
N VAL A 314 -8.39 -4.47 12.16
CA VAL A 314 -7.74 -3.18 12.47
C VAL A 314 -6.55 -2.94 11.55
N ARG A 315 -5.66 -3.93 11.37
CA ARG A 315 -4.50 -3.81 10.48
C ARG A 315 -4.91 -3.62 9.03
N ARG A 316 -5.87 -4.40 8.56
CA ARG A 316 -6.40 -4.28 7.20
C ARG A 316 -6.96 -2.88 6.93
N THR A 317 -7.77 -2.36 7.85
CA THR A 317 -8.33 -0.99 7.77
C THR A 317 -7.23 0.06 7.67
N ASN A 318 -6.17 -0.07 8.47
CA ASN A 318 -5.03 0.85 8.42
C ASN A 318 -4.26 0.74 7.10
N ARG A 319 -4.09 -0.48 6.58
CA ARG A 319 -3.40 -0.70 5.30
C ARG A 319 -4.17 -0.15 4.11
N ILE A 320 -5.50 -0.26 4.14
CA ILE A 320 -6.37 0.37 3.14
C ILE A 320 -6.18 1.88 3.12
N LYS A 321 -6.20 2.53 4.30
CA LYS A 321 -5.95 3.97 4.42
C LYS A 321 -4.58 4.33 3.86
N GLU A 322 -3.56 3.53 4.15
CA GLU A 322 -2.22 3.74 3.62
C GLU A 322 -2.17 3.64 2.09
N PHE A 323 -2.84 2.65 1.50
CA PHE A 323 -2.89 2.47 0.04
C PHE A 323 -3.63 3.63 -0.64
N LEU A 324 -4.75 4.07 -0.08
CA LEU A 324 -5.49 5.23 -0.56
C LEU A 324 -4.63 6.50 -0.53
N LEU A 325 -3.88 6.74 0.56
CA LEU A 325 -3.00 7.91 0.69
C LEU A 325 -1.83 7.88 -0.30
N LYS A 326 -1.30 6.69 -0.61
CA LYS A 326 -0.19 6.50 -1.55
C LYS A 326 -0.64 6.44 -3.01
N GLY A 327 -1.94 6.35 -3.27
CA GLY A 327 -2.46 6.05 -4.61
C GLY A 327 -2.06 4.65 -5.10
N THR A 328 -1.71 3.73 -4.21
CA THR A 328 -1.41 2.35 -4.56
C THR A 328 -2.69 1.73 -5.12
N PHE A 329 -2.65 1.24 -6.36
CA PHE A 329 -3.80 0.80 -7.19
C PHE A 329 -4.63 1.90 -7.89
N SER A 330 -4.32 3.19 -7.72
CA SER A 330 -5.00 4.29 -8.44
C SER A 330 -4.79 4.31 -9.97
N GLY A 331 -3.82 3.52 -10.47
CA GLY A 331 -3.55 3.35 -11.90
C GLY A 331 -4.57 2.44 -12.64
N MET A 332 -5.53 1.84 -11.94
CA MET A 332 -6.64 1.08 -12.54
C MET A 332 -7.82 2.00 -12.90
N THR A 333 -7.57 3.07 -13.66
CA THR A 333 -8.64 3.96 -14.17
C THR A 333 -9.46 3.35 -15.31
N GLY A 334 -9.15 2.11 -15.74
CA GLY A 334 -9.90 1.38 -16.77
C GLY A 334 -11.09 0.56 -16.27
N ALA A 335 -11.27 0.37 -14.96
CA ALA A 335 -12.40 -0.35 -14.40
C ALA A 335 -12.91 0.38 -13.15
N MET A 336 -14.04 1.07 -13.31
CA MET A 336 -14.74 1.81 -12.26
C MET A 336 -15.16 0.98 -11.02
N GLY A 337 -14.82 -0.32 -10.97
CA GLY A 337 -15.17 -1.24 -9.87
C GLY A 337 -14.25 -1.19 -8.65
N SER A 338 -12.97 -0.81 -8.79
CA SER A 338 -12.01 -0.99 -7.69
C SER A 338 -12.11 0.07 -6.57
N ILE A 339 -12.65 1.25 -6.86
CA ILE A 339 -12.90 2.26 -5.81
C ILE A 339 -14.07 1.83 -4.91
N CYS A 340 -15.08 1.15 -5.46
CA CYS A 340 -16.19 0.59 -4.67
C CYS A 340 -15.71 -0.50 -3.71
N ASP A 341 -14.73 -1.32 -4.12
CA ASP A 341 -14.14 -2.36 -3.27
C ASP A 341 -13.46 -1.79 -2.03
N VAL A 342 -12.81 -0.63 -2.17
CA VAL A 342 -12.05 -0.03 -1.07
C VAL A 342 -12.96 0.55 0.02
N GLU A 343 -14.11 1.12 -0.34
CA GLU A 343 -15.10 1.57 0.63
C GLU A 343 -15.82 0.43 1.33
N MET A 344 -16.12 -0.66 0.61
CA MET A 344 -16.68 -1.89 1.19
C MET A 344 -15.75 -2.52 2.24
N LEU A 345 -14.44 -2.38 2.08
CA LEU A 345 -13.47 -2.83 3.07
C LEU A 345 -13.37 -1.93 4.32
N SER A 346 -13.77 -0.67 4.21
CA SER A 346 -13.74 0.30 5.32
C SER A 346 -14.97 0.22 6.23
N THR A 347 -16.12 -0.23 5.69
CA THR A 347 -17.42 -0.26 6.39
C THR A 347 -17.62 -1.52 7.24
N THR A 348 -16.86 -2.60 7.01
CA THR A 348 -16.95 -3.84 7.81
C THR A 348 -16.43 -3.70 9.26
N GLY A 349 -15.99 -2.51 9.67
CA GLY A 349 -15.53 -2.22 11.04
C GLY A 349 -16.62 -1.89 12.06
N ASN A 350 -17.89 -1.70 11.65
CA ASN A 350 -18.99 -1.41 12.58
C ASN A 350 -20.00 -2.58 12.63
N LYS A 351 -20.14 -3.19 13.81
CA LYS A 351 -21.14 -4.22 14.09
C LYS A 351 -22.59 -3.66 14.06
N PRO A 352 -23.60 -4.52 13.81
CA PRO A 352 -25.01 -4.20 13.98
C PRO A 352 -25.38 -4.06 15.47
N GLY A 353 -26.35 -3.19 15.73
CA GLY A 353 -26.66 -2.62 17.04
C GLY A 353 -27.05 -3.60 18.14
N THR A 354 -26.60 -3.28 19.35
CA THR A 354 -27.22 -3.68 20.60
C THR A 354 -28.51 -2.89 20.78
N SER A 355 -29.65 -3.56 20.67
CA SER A 355 -30.95 -3.03 21.05
C SER A 355 -31.03 -2.93 22.58
N ASP A 356 -30.73 -1.76 23.13
CA ASP A 356 -31.05 -1.41 24.52
C ASP A 356 -32.56 -1.18 24.67
N THR A 357 -33.30 -2.25 24.98
CA THR A 357 -34.65 -2.10 25.54
C THR A 357 -34.55 -1.67 27.00
N LYS A 358 -34.53 -0.34 27.21
CA LYS A 358 -34.85 0.29 28.50
C LYS A 358 -36.34 0.03 28.80
N ARG A 359 -36.63 -0.88 29.73
CA ARG A 359 -37.95 -0.97 30.36
C ARG A 359 -38.09 0.16 31.37
N GLU A 360 -38.89 1.14 31.01
CA GLU A 360 -39.34 2.25 31.82
C GLU A 360 -40.35 1.72 32.86
N ASN A 361 -39.98 1.82 34.14
CA ASN A 361 -40.83 1.42 35.26
C ASN A 361 -41.74 2.60 35.61
N ALA A 362 -42.92 2.67 34.98
CA ALA A 362 -43.96 3.63 35.34
C ALA A 362 -44.75 3.10 36.54
N GLY A 363 -44.69 3.84 37.65
CA GLY A 363 -45.53 3.60 38.82
C GLY A 363 -47.02 3.71 38.48
N LYS A 364 -47.83 2.94 39.21
CA LYS A 364 -49.25 3.21 39.38
C LYS A 364 -49.60 3.09 40.86
N SER A 365 -50.22 4.16 41.34
CA SER A 365 -50.96 4.29 42.59
C SER A 365 -51.86 3.09 42.89
N GLN A 366 -51.86 2.65 44.14
CA GLN A 366 -52.97 2.86 45.08
C GLN A 366 -52.48 2.64 46.51
#